data_AF-A0A1B7MQG4-F1
#
_entry.id   AF-A0A1B7MQG4-F1
#
_cell.length_a   1.000
_cell.length_b   1.000
_cell.length_c   1.000
_cell.angle_alpha   90.00
_cell.angle_beta   90.00
_cell.angle_gamma   90.00
#
_symmetry.space_group_name_H-M   'P 1'
#
loop_
_entity.id
_entity.type
_entity.pdbx_description
1 polymer ?
#
loop_
_entity_poly.entity_id
_entity_poly.type
_entity_poly.pdbx_seq_one_letter_code
_entity_poly.pdbx_strand_id
1 'polypeptide(L)'
;MAGNIVLVGETGAGKSSIINMIAGAEVAPISNRATGCTFEHHSYILPVHGRNFKFFDTAGLNEGEMGTVERSVEIAKLYKLITRLDGGINLLMFCVRGPRIKNATHQNWKIFDEILCKKQIPTVLVVTGLEHEENLDDWWWKNKGTFEHQDIRPDDTACITATRGKLLRDGCRVFDDDYEQSVAKIQNLV
;
A
#
# COMPACT_ATOMS: atom_id res chain seq x y z
N MET A 1 -12.07 -13.87 14.98
CA MET A 1 -12.28 -12.56 14.32
C MET A 1 -11.35 -12.51 13.11
N ALA A 2 -11.76 -11.86 12.02
CA ALA A 2 -10.87 -11.65 10.87
C ALA A 2 -9.67 -10.81 11.30
N GLY A 3 -8.47 -11.12 10.80
CA GLY A 3 -7.29 -10.30 11.09
C GLY A 3 -7.40 -8.93 10.44
N ASN A 4 -6.90 -7.89 11.10
CA ASN A 4 -6.92 -6.50 10.63
C ASN A 4 -5.61 -6.18 9.88
N ILE A 5 -5.71 -5.73 8.64
CA ILE A 5 -4.58 -5.36 7.79
C ILE A 5 -4.73 -3.90 7.42
N VAL A 6 -3.72 -3.08 7.72
CA VAL A 6 -3.80 -1.62 7.48
C VAL A 6 -2.82 -1.24 6.38
N LEU A 7 -3.31 -0.59 5.33
CA LEU A 7 -2.48 -0.07 4.24
C LEU A 7 -2.17 1.39 4.52
N VAL A 8 -0.90 1.76 4.53
CA VAL A 8 -0.43 3.14 4.74
C VAL A 8 0.54 3.54 3.65
N GLY A 9 0.70 4.84 3.39
CA GLY A 9 1.61 5.33 2.36
C GLY A 9 1.28 6.72 1.86
N GLU A 10 2.03 7.23 0.90
CA GLU A 10 1.70 8.50 0.24
C GLU A 10 0.42 8.39 -0.61
N THR A 11 -0.13 9.53 -0.98
CA THR A 11 -1.17 9.62 -2.01
C THR A 11 -0.66 9.05 -3.31
N GLY A 12 -1.48 8.23 -3.97
CA GLY A 12 -1.10 7.58 -5.24
C GLY A 12 -0.08 6.44 -5.09
N ALA A 13 0.23 5.99 -3.87
CA ALA A 13 1.11 4.85 -3.61
C ALA A 13 0.53 3.47 -3.98
N GLY A 14 -0.73 3.42 -4.43
CA GLY A 14 -1.39 2.19 -4.90
C GLY A 14 -2.19 1.42 -3.85
N LYS A 15 -2.50 2.02 -2.69
CA LYS A 15 -3.27 1.37 -1.59
C LYS A 15 -4.62 0.82 -2.05
N SER A 16 -5.49 1.66 -2.62
CA SER A 16 -6.78 1.24 -3.17
C SER A 16 -6.65 0.28 -4.36
N SER A 17 -5.56 0.36 -5.13
CA SER A 17 -5.27 -0.61 -6.20
C SER A 17 -4.97 -2.00 -5.66
N ILE A 18 -4.27 -2.11 -4.53
CA ILE A 18 -4.03 -3.39 -3.82
C ILE A 18 -5.35 -3.96 -3.31
N ILE A 19 -6.24 -3.13 -2.76
CA ILE A 19 -7.59 -3.57 -2.35
C ILE A 19 -8.35 -4.18 -3.54
N ASN A 20 -8.39 -3.49 -4.67
CA ASN A 20 -9.05 -3.98 -5.88
C ASN A 20 -8.41 -5.25 -6.43
N MET A 21 -7.08 -5.37 -6.33
CA MET A 21 -6.33 -6.55 -6.73
C MET A 21 -6.73 -7.78 -5.92
N ILE A 22 -6.78 -7.67 -4.60
CA ILE A 22 -7.21 -8.79 -3.73
C ILE A 22 -8.69 -9.11 -3.95
N ALA A 23 -9.53 -8.08 -4.14
CA ALA A 23 -10.96 -8.25 -4.39
C ALA A 23 -11.27 -8.89 -5.75
N GLY A 24 -10.37 -8.81 -6.73
CA GLY A 24 -10.62 -9.18 -8.12
C GLY A 24 -11.64 -8.27 -8.83
N ALA A 25 -11.97 -7.12 -8.24
CA ALA A 25 -12.97 -6.17 -8.75
C ALA A 25 -12.68 -4.75 -8.24
N GLU A 26 -13.22 -3.74 -8.93
CA GLU A 26 -13.12 -2.33 -8.52
C GLU A 26 -14.11 -2.01 -7.39
N VAL A 27 -13.73 -2.36 -6.16
CA VAL A 27 -14.54 -2.11 -4.94
C VAL A 27 -14.08 -0.87 -4.17
N ALA A 28 -12.80 -0.52 -4.28
CA ALA A 28 -12.20 0.67 -3.70
C ALA A 28 -11.99 1.73 -4.80
N PRO A 29 -12.46 2.98 -4.59
CA PRO A 29 -12.33 4.03 -5.57
C PRO A 29 -10.86 4.44 -5.74
N ILE A 30 -10.33 4.29 -6.95
CA ILE A 30 -9.01 4.85 -7.32
C ILE A 30 -9.27 6.25 -7.85
N SER A 31 -9.09 7.28 -7.03
CA SER A 31 -9.30 8.66 -7.48
C SER A 31 -8.24 9.07 -8.50
N ASN A 32 -8.69 9.44 -9.71
CA ASN A 32 -7.90 10.18 -10.70
C ASN A 32 -8.20 11.69 -10.65
N ARG A 33 -8.94 12.17 -9.64
CA ARG A 33 -9.40 13.56 -9.55
C ARG A 33 -8.38 14.42 -8.80
N ALA A 34 -8.18 15.65 -9.30
CA ALA A 34 -7.34 16.66 -8.64
C ALA A 34 -7.92 17.08 -7.27
N THR A 35 -9.25 17.11 -7.15
CA THR A 35 -9.93 17.54 -5.94
C THR A 35 -10.02 16.41 -4.91
N GLY A 36 -9.26 16.54 -3.82
CA GLY A 36 -9.31 15.65 -2.65
C GLY A 36 -10.68 15.70 -1.97
N CYS A 37 -11.27 14.54 -1.68
CA CYS A 37 -12.52 14.42 -0.93
C CYS A 37 -12.25 13.98 0.51
N THR A 38 -13.20 14.31 1.38
CA THR A 38 -13.25 14.08 2.83
C THR A 38 -12.85 12.64 3.20
N PHE A 39 -11.62 12.45 3.69
CA PHE A 39 -11.05 11.11 3.89
C PHE A 39 -11.29 10.57 5.32
N GLU A 40 -12.21 9.60 5.42
CA GLU A 40 -12.22 8.55 6.43
C GLU A 40 -11.57 7.30 5.80
N HIS A 41 -10.93 6.45 6.60
CA HIS A 41 -10.47 5.15 6.10
C HIS A 41 -11.67 4.30 5.67
N HIS A 42 -11.51 3.49 4.63
CA HIS A 42 -12.52 2.52 4.23
C HIS A 42 -12.07 1.12 4.61
N SER A 43 -13.00 0.29 5.07
CA SER A 43 -12.69 -1.11 5.41
C SER A 43 -13.37 -2.10 4.48
N TYR A 44 -12.64 -3.14 4.09
CA TYR A 44 -13.08 -4.17 3.17
C TYR A 44 -12.81 -5.54 3.78
N ILE A 45 -13.78 -6.45 3.71
CA ILE A 45 -13.56 -7.86 4.09
C ILE A 45 -13.20 -8.60 2.82
N LEU A 46 -11.96 -9.05 2.70
CA LEU A 46 -11.43 -9.68 1.49
C LEU A 46 -10.87 -11.08 1.80
N PRO A 47 -11.03 -12.04 0.87
CA PRO A 47 -10.47 -13.37 1.01
C PRO A 47 -8.99 -13.41 0.60
N VAL A 48 -8.16 -14.00 1.45
CA VAL A 48 -6.77 -14.37 1.14
C VAL A 48 -6.56 -15.82 1.55
N HIS A 49 -6.13 -16.66 0.60
CA HIS A 49 -5.93 -18.11 0.79
C HIS A 49 -7.12 -18.81 1.51
N GLY A 50 -8.36 -18.42 1.15
CA GLY A 50 -9.58 -19.00 1.72
C GLY A 50 -9.96 -18.48 3.11
N ARG A 51 -9.24 -17.49 3.66
CA ARG A 51 -9.55 -16.84 4.94
C ARG A 51 -9.89 -15.37 4.73
N ASN A 52 -10.87 -14.86 5.47
CA ASN A 52 -11.25 -13.45 5.39
C ASN A 52 -10.41 -12.59 6.34
N PHE A 53 -9.92 -11.47 5.82
CA PHE A 53 -9.23 -10.42 6.57
C PHE A 53 -9.95 -9.09 6.35
N LYS A 54 -9.87 -8.20 7.34
CA LYS A 54 -10.40 -6.84 7.25
C LYS A 54 -9.27 -5.90 6.88
N PHE A 55 -9.28 -5.46 5.64
CA PHE A 55 -8.33 -4.49 5.10
C PHE A 55 -8.83 -3.07 5.35
N PHE A 56 -7.95 -2.18 5.79
CA PHE A 56 -8.23 -0.77 6.01
C PHE A 56 -7.41 0.06 5.02
N ASP A 57 -8.09 0.65 4.04
CA ASP A 57 -7.52 1.59 3.08
C ASP A 57 -7.55 3.00 3.69
N THR A 58 -6.37 3.56 3.94
CA THR A 58 -6.23 4.87 4.61
C THR A 58 -6.00 5.99 3.62
N ALA A 59 -6.15 7.23 4.09
CA ALA A 59 -5.73 8.39 3.29
C ALA A 59 -4.23 8.31 3.04
N GLY A 60 -3.79 8.84 1.90
CA GLY A 60 -2.39 9.14 1.67
C GLY A 60 -1.90 10.31 2.52
N LEU A 61 -0.64 10.28 2.96
CA LEU A 61 -0.07 11.34 3.80
C LEU A 61 0.15 12.72 3.12
N ASN A 62 -0.30 12.93 1.87
CA ASN A 62 -0.11 14.17 1.11
C ASN A 62 -1.32 14.53 0.20
N GLU A 63 -2.56 14.22 0.60
CA GLU A 63 -3.77 14.35 -0.25
C GLU A 63 -4.30 15.78 -0.50
N GLY A 64 -3.63 16.84 -0.03
CA GLY A 64 -4.08 18.23 -0.26
C GLY A 64 -3.49 18.85 -1.53
N GLU A 65 -4.34 19.44 -2.40
CA GLU A 65 -3.98 20.10 -3.68
C GLU A 65 -2.88 21.17 -3.57
N MET A 66 -2.60 21.71 -2.38
CA MET A 66 -1.35 22.40 -2.04
C MET A 66 -1.07 22.21 -0.54
N GLY A 67 -0.84 20.97 -0.09
CA GLY A 67 -0.35 20.67 1.26
C GLY A 67 -1.25 21.09 2.44
N THR A 68 -2.57 21.19 2.23
CA THR A 68 -3.46 21.89 3.17
C THR A 68 -4.21 21.00 4.17
N VAL A 69 -4.24 19.67 3.98
CA VAL A 69 -4.48 18.78 5.12
C VAL A 69 -3.11 18.51 5.73
N GLU A 70 -2.91 19.04 6.92
CA GLU A 70 -1.65 18.89 7.64
C GLU A 70 -1.43 17.39 7.88
N ARG A 71 -0.24 16.88 7.51
CA ARG A 71 0.18 15.48 7.72
C ARG A 71 -0.13 14.96 9.15
N SER A 72 -0.10 15.86 10.13
CA SER A 72 -0.50 15.63 11.52
C SER A 72 -1.94 15.12 11.66
N VAL A 73 -2.88 15.63 10.87
CA VAL A 73 -4.30 15.24 10.88
C VAL A 73 -4.45 13.81 10.39
N GLU A 74 -3.78 13.43 9.31
CA GLU A 74 -3.84 12.07 8.78
C GLU A 74 -3.18 11.07 9.74
N ILE A 75 -2.07 11.44 10.36
CA ILE A 75 -1.44 10.66 11.44
C ILE A 75 -2.41 10.50 12.62
N ALA A 76 -3.09 11.58 13.03
CA ALA A 76 -4.05 11.53 14.12
C ALA A 76 -5.28 10.66 13.81
N LYS A 77 -5.78 10.70 12.56
CA LYS A 77 -6.85 9.81 12.09
C LYS A 77 -6.42 8.35 12.11
N LEU A 78 -5.20 8.05 11.63
CA LEU A 78 -4.67 6.70 11.70
C LEU A 78 -4.49 6.24 13.15
N TYR A 79 -3.95 7.08 14.04
CA TYR A 79 -3.86 6.76 15.46
C TYR A 79 -5.23 6.44 16.07
N LYS A 80 -6.27 7.22 15.73
CA LYS A 80 -7.66 6.95 16.14
C LYS A 80 -8.20 5.63 15.58
N LEU A 81 -7.87 5.28 14.33
CA LEU A 81 -8.20 3.97 13.77
C LEU A 81 -7.55 2.87 14.62
N ILE A 82 -6.22 2.89 14.74
CA ILE A 82 -5.43 1.86 15.43
C ILE A 82 -5.92 1.64 16.86
N THR A 83 -6.18 2.71 17.61
CA THR A 83 -6.63 2.64 19.01
C THR A 83 -8.07 2.14 19.19
N ARG A 84 -8.87 2.10 18.11
CA ARG A 84 -10.26 1.61 18.12
C ARG A 84 -10.42 0.24 17.47
N LEU A 85 -9.36 -0.33 16.91
CA LEU A 85 -9.41 -1.65 16.30
C LEU A 85 -9.47 -2.74 17.38
N ASP A 86 -10.63 -3.39 17.49
CA ASP A 86 -10.76 -4.61 18.26
C ASP A 86 -9.80 -5.68 17.70
N GLY A 87 -8.97 -6.25 18.57
CA GLY A 87 -7.93 -7.21 18.18
C GLY A 87 -6.63 -6.59 17.64
N GLY A 88 -6.53 -5.26 17.57
CA GLY A 88 -5.33 -4.56 17.11
C GLY A 88 -5.06 -4.71 15.61
N ILE A 89 -3.85 -4.38 15.18
CA ILE A 89 -3.39 -4.60 13.80
C ILE A 89 -2.65 -5.94 13.76
N ASN A 90 -2.88 -6.75 12.72
CA ASN A 90 -2.15 -8.00 12.50
C ASN A 90 -1.02 -7.85 11.47
N LEU A 91 -1.17 -6.91 10.54
CA LEU A 91 -0.19 -6.62 9.50
C LEU A 91 -0.30 -5.14 9.07
N LEU A 92 0.85 -4.48 8.95
CA LEU A 92 0.97 -3.16 8.35
C LEU A 92 1.55 -3.29 6.94
N MET A 93 0.80 -2.89 5.92
CA MET A 93 1.28 -2.82 4.53
C MET A 93 1.73 -1.39 4.23
N PHE A 94 3.04 -1.15 4.25
CA PHE A 94 3.62 0.13 3.89
C PHE A 94 3.79 0.21 2.38
N CYS A 95 2.95 1.01 1.72
CA CYS A 95 2.90 1.15 0.28
C CYS A 95 3.75 2.34 -0.19
N VAL A 96 4.63 2.10 -1.17
CA VAL A 96 5.44 3.12 -1.84
C VAL A 96 5.28 3.02 -3.34
N ARG A 97 5.46 4.15 -4.03
CA ARG A 97 5.50 4.19 -5.49
C ARG A 97 6.94 4.40 -5.96
N GLY A 98 7.46 3.45 -6.73
CA GLY A 98 8.75 3.54 -7.41
C GLY A 98 8.72 4.39 -8.69
N PRO A 99 9.82 4.43 -9.45
CA PRO A 99 11.13 3.86 -9.11
C PRO A 99 11.97 4.80 -8.21
N ARG A 100 11.53 6.03 -7.97
CA ARG A 100 12.28 7.00 -7.15
C ARG A 100 11.75 7.03 -5.72
N ILE A 101 12.60 6.68 -4.76
CA ILE A 101 12.28 6.78 -3.34
C ILE A 101 12.59 8.18 -2.83
N LYS A 102 11.57 8.83 -2.25
CA LYS A 102 11.68 10.19 -1.71
C LYS A 102 12.18 10.15 -0.27
N ASN A 103 12.83 11.22 0.20
CA ASN A 103 13.19 11.39 1.62
C ASN A 103 11.98 11.32 2.58
N ALA A 104 10.79 11.68 2.11
CA ALA A 104 9.54 11.57 2.87
C ALA A 104 9.20 10.11 3.23
N THR A 105 9.68 9.13 2.45
CA THR A 105 9.46 7.70 2.68
C THR A 105 10.00 7.26 4.04
N HIS A 106 11.25 7.61 4.35
CA HIS A 106 11.86 7.33 5.65
C HIS A 106 11.07 7.94 6.80
N GLN A 107 10.68 9.20 6.68
CA GLN A 107 9.91 9.87 7.73
C GLN A 107 8.55 9.20 7.96
N ASN A 108 7.87 8.79 6.88
CA ASN A 108 6.60 8.08 6.97
C ASN A 108 6.78 6.69 7.59
N TRP A 109 7.82 5.96 7.20
CA TRP A 109 8.17 4.67 7.79
C TRP A 109 8.35 4.80 9.29
N LYS A 110 9.18 5.76 9.71
CA LYS A 110 9.41 6.05 11.13
C LYS A 110 8.13 6.30 11.91
N ILE A 111 7.20 7.07 11.33
CA ILE A 111 5.94 7.39 11.99
C ILE A 111 5.05 6.15 12.12
N PHE A 112 4.88 5.37 11.06
CA PHE A 112 3.94 4.25 11.08
C PHE A 112 4.49 3.03 11.81
N ASP A 113 5.71 2.63 11.46
CA ASP A 113 6.34 1.41 12.00
C ASP A 113 6.90 1.65 13.41
N GLU A 114 7.74 2.67 13.58
CA GLU A 114 8.45 2.87 14.86
C GLU A 114 7.62 3.58 15.93
N ILE A 115 6.80 4.56 15.55
CA ILE A 115 6.08 5.39 16.51
C ILE A 115 4.68 4.83 16.78
N LEU A 116 3.88 4.63 15.73
CA LEU A 116 2.50 4.19 15.88
C LEU A 116 2.39 2.69 16.19
N CYS A 117 3.13 1.86 15.45
CA CYS A 117 3.14 0.41 15.65
C CYS A 117 4.22 -0.07 16.63
N LYS A 118 5.12 0.81 17.07
CA LYS A 118 6.18 0.52 18.05
C LYS A 118 7.06 -0.68 17.67
N LYS A 119 7.21 -0.98 16.37
CA LYS A 119 7.89 -2.18 15.85
C LYS A 119 7.35 -3.51 16.40
N GLN A 120 6.08 -3.53 16.81
CA GLN A 120 5.44 -4.73 17.38
C GLN A 120 4.47 -5.40 16.40
N ILE A 121 4.22 -4.77 15.25
CA ILE A 121 3.34 -5.27 14.21
C ILE A 121 4.22 -5.70 13.05
N PRO A 122 4.00 -6.89 12.46
CA PRO A 122 4.64 -7.25 11.20
C PRO A 122 4.38 -6.17 10.16
N THR A 123 5.44 -5.65 9.55
CA THR A 123 5.38 -4.56 8.58
C THR A 123 6.04 -4.99 7.27
N VAL A 124 5.24 -5.04 6.21
CA VAL A 124 5.70 -5.39 4.86
C VAL A 124 5.78 -4.15 3.98
N LEU A 125 6.74 -4.13 3.05
CA LEU A 125 6.90 -3.06 2.07
C LEU A 125 6.34 -3.49 0.72
N VAL A 126 5.36 -2.76 0.21
CA VAL A 126 4.80 -2.99 -1.13
C VAL A 126 5.22 -1.86 -2.05
N VAL A 127 5.96 -2.18 -3.11
CA VAL A 127 6.44 -1.23 -4.11
C VAL A 127 5.59 -1.34 -5.38
N THR A 128 4.90 -0.26 -5.72
CA THR A 128 4.09 -0.12 -6.94
C THR A 128 4.76 0.80 -7.96
N GLY A 129 4.22 0.93 -9.18
CA GLY A 129 4.76 1.88 -10.16
C GLY A 129 6.02 1.38 -10.87
N LEU A 130 6.19 0.06 -10.95
CA LEU A 130 7.33 -0.63 -11.55
C LEU A 130 6.97 -1.32 -12.87
N GLU A 131 5.86 -0.94 -13.51
CA GLU A 131 5.29 -1.61 -14.69
C GLU A 131 6.18 -1.49 -15.95
N HIS A 132 7.31 -0.81 -15.85
CA HIS A 132 8.29 -0.64 -16.91
C HIS A 132 9.66 -1.26 -16.58
N GLU A 133 9.79 -1.92 -15.43
CA GLU A 133 10.98 -2.70 -15.09
C GLU A 133 10.90 -4.07 -15.78
N GLU A 134 12.02 -4.54 -16.34
CA GLU A 134 12.07 -5.88 -16.96
C GLU A 134 11.84 -7.01 -15.95
N ASN A 135 12.28 -6.80 -14.70
CA ASN A 135 12.08 -7.72 -13.60
C ASN A 135 11.79 -6.93 -12.32
N LEU A 136 10.56 -7.08 -11.84
CA LEU A 136 10.04 -6.44 -10.63
C LEU A 136 10.86 -6.81 -9.39
N ASP A 137 11.25 -8.07 -9.23
CA ASP A 137 11.93 -8.55 -8.01
C ASP A 137 13.40 -8.12 -7.96
N ASP A 138 14.06 -8.06 -9.13
CA ASP A 138 15.41 -7.53 -9.24
C ASP A 138 15.49 -6.06 -8.83
N TRP A 139 14.40 -5.30 -9.01
CA TRP A 139 14.34 -3.91 -8.58
C TRP A 139 14.56 -3.79 -7.08
N TRP A 140 13.96 -4.66 -6.26
CA TRP A 140 14.18 -4.65 -4.81
C TRP A 140 15.65 -4.86 -4.47
N TRP A 141 16.29 -5.90 -5.02
CA TRP A 141 17.68 -6.23 -4.69
C TRP A 141 18.66 -5.13 -5.11
N LYS A 142 18.40 -4.44 -6.22
CA LYS A 142 19.20 -3.29 -6.66
C LYS A 142 19.07 -2.08 -5.74
N ASN A 143 17.91 -1.89 -5.10
CA ASN A 143 17.59 -0.68 -4.34
C ASN A 143 17.53 -0.88 -2.82
N LYS A 144 17.57 -2.13 -2.33
CA LYS A 144 17.46 -2.49 -0.91
C LYS A 144 18.42 -1.69 -0.03
N GLY A 145 19.68 -1.52 -0.46
CA GLY A 145 20.67 -0.74 0.27
C GLY A 145 20.22 0.71 0.53
N THR A 146 19.48 1.34 -0.39
CA THR A 146 18.94 2.70 -0.19
C THR A 146 17.89 2.74 0.92
N PHE A 147 17.03 1.72 1.02
CA PHE A 147 16.06 1.60 2.11
C PHE A 147 16.75 1.36 3.45
N GLU A 148 17.74 0.45 3.48
CA GLU A 148 18.48 0.14 4.70
C GLU A 148 19.32 1.32 5.22
N HIS A 149 19.90 2.13 4.31
CA HIS A 149 20.57 3.39 4.67
C HIS A 149 19.62 4.43 5.28
N GLN A 150 18.32 4.29 5.02
CA GLN A 150 17.26 5.09 5.62
C GLN A 150 16.57 4.36 6.79
N ASP A 151 17.19 3.30 7.33
CA ASP A 151 16.64 2.49 8.41
C ASP A 151 15.27 1.84 8.14
N ILE A 152 14.86 1.75 6.87
CA ILE A 152 13.65 1.04 6.45
C ILE A 152 14.00 -0.44 6.31
N ARG A 153 13.44 -1.25 7.22
CA ARG A 153 13.69 -2.70 7.31
C ARG A 153 12.36 -3.45 7.47
N PRO A 154 11.65 -3.74 6.37
CA PRO A 154 10.42 -4.50 6.42
C PRO A 154 10.68 -5.99 6.70
N ASP A 155 9.69 -6.67 7.25
CA ASP A 155 9.70 -8.11 7.49
C ASP A 155 9.65 -8.90 6.18
N ASP A 156 8.96 -8.37 5.17
CA ASP A 156 8.92 -8.91 3.81
C ASP A 156 8.60 -7.81 2.78
N THR A 157 8.86 -8.08 1.50
CA THR A 157 8.64 -7.12 0.42
C THR A 157 7.95 -7.73 -0.80
N ALA A 158 7.17 -6.91 -1.49
CA ALA A 158 6.65 -7.24 -2.81
C ALA A 158 6.81 -6.07 -3.77
N CYS A 159 7.45 -6.32 -4.91
CA CYS A 159 7.45 -5.43 -6.06
C CYS A 159 6.34 -5.88 -7.01
N ILE A 160 5.38 -4.99 -7.28
CA ILE A 160 4.14 -5.33 -7.98
C ILE A 160 3.78 -4.37 -9.11
N THR A 161 3.04 -4.91 -10.06
CA THR A 161 2.29 -4.17 -11.08
C THR A 161 0.85 -4.02 -10.60
N ALA A 162 0.48 -2.81 -10.15
CA ALA A 162 -0.82 -2.54 -9.53
C ALA A 162 -1.93 -2.14 -10.53
N THR A 163 -1.61 -2.14 -11.83
CA THR A 163 -2.54 -1.84 -12.92
C THR A 163 -2.37 -2.87 -14.03
N ARG A 164 -3.48 -3.29 -14.63
CA ARG A 164 -3.44 -4.15 -15.84
C ARG A 164 -3.02 -3.36 -17.08
N GLY A 165 -2.99 -2.03 -17.02
CA GLY A 165 -2.66 -1.18 -18.16
C GLY A 165 -3.80 -0.99 -19.15
N LYS A 166 -3.46 -0.45 -20.33
CA LYS A 166 -4.43 -0.15 -21.40
C LYS A 166 -4.89 -1.44 -22.07
N LEU A 167 -6.12 -1.42 -22.57
CA LEU A 167 -6.65 -2.46 -23.44
C LEU A 167 -5.95 -2.38 -24.81
N LEU A 168 -5.42 -3.51 -25.27
CA LEU A 168 -4.82 -3.70 -26.58
C LEU A 168 -5.89 -4.06 -27.60
N ARG A 169 -5.51 -4.08 -28.89
CA ARG A 169 -6.44 -4.35 -30.00
C ARG A 169 -6.97 -5.78 -30.01
N ASP A 170 -6.23 -6.71 -29.41
CA ASP A 170 -6.59 -8.12 -29.26
C ASP A 170 -7.50 -8.39 -28.05
N GLY A 171 -7.79 -7.38 -27.24
CA GLY A 171 -8.62 -7.50 -26.04
C GLY A 171 -7.84 -7.85 -24.76
N CYS A 172 -6.53 -8.10 -24.84
CA CYS A 172 -5.66 -8.26 -23.68
C CYS A 172 -5.28 -6.88 -23.12
N ARG A 173 -4.81 -6.81 -21.86
CA ARG A 173 -4.21 -5.60 -21.33
C ARG A 173 -2.69 -5.74 -21.23
N VAL A 174 -2.01 -4.59 -21.38
CA VAL A 174 -0.53 -4.53 -21.50
C VAL A 174 0.20 -5.24 -20.36
N PHE A 175 -0.36 -5.25 -19.14
CA PHE A 175 0.28 -5.79 -17.96
C PHE A 175 -0.52 -6.91 -17.28
N ASP A 176 -1.35 -7.65 -18.02
CA ASP A 176 -2.16 -8.72 -17.42
C ASP A 176 -1.29 -9.77 -16.71
N ASP A 177 -0.23 -10.26 -17.35
CA ASP A 177 0.65 -11.30 -16.76
C ASP A 177 1.34 -10.83 -15.47
N ASP A 178 1.92 -9.62 -15.48
CA ASP A 178 2.57 -9.05 -14.31
C ASP A 178 1.58 -8.76 -13.18
N TYR A 179 0.35 -8.36 -13.55
CA TYR A 179 -0.72 -8.13 -12.59
C TYR A 179 -1.16 -9.45 -11.92
N GLU A 180 -1.34 -10.53 -12.67
CA GLU A 180 -1.70 -11.84 -12.09
C GLU A 180 -0.60 -12.37 -11.17
N GLN A 181 0.67 -12.22 -11.54
CA GLN A 181 1.79 -12.54 -10.65
C GLN A 181 1.78 -11.68 -9.39
N SER A 182 1.42 -10.40 -9.52
CA SER A 182 1.31 -9.46 -8.40
C SER A 182 0.20 -9.83 -7.42
N VAL A 183 -0.92 -10.40 -7.88
CA VAL A 183 -1.99 -10.92 -7.01
C VAL A 183 -1.41 -11.97 -6.05
N ALA A 184 -0.68 -12.94 -6.57
CA ALA A 184 -0.06 -14.00 -5.75
C ALA A 184 0.96 -13.43 -4.76
N LYS A 185 1.79 -12.46 -5.19
CA LYS A 185 2.76 -11.78 -4.30
C LYS A 185 2.08 -11.09 -3.13
N ILE A 186 1.00 -10.34 -3.38
CA ILE A 186 0.24 -9.66 -2.32
C ILE A 186 -0.43 -10.65 -1.38
N GLN A 187 -1.02 -11.73 -1.90
CA GLN A 187 -1.66 -12.74 -1.06
C GLN A 187 -0.65 -13.45 -0.15
N ASN A 188 0.56 -13.73 -0.63
CA ASN A 188 1.62 -14.36 0.17
C ASN A 188 2.15 -13.48 1.32
N LEU A 189 1.92 -12.16 1.28
CA LEU A 189 2.27 -11.26 2.39
C LEU A 189 1.28 -11.31 3.56
N VAL A 190 0.13 -12.00 3.41
CA VAL A 190 -1.02 -12.01 4.34
C VAL A 190 -1.21 -13.38 4.99
#